data_AF-A0A7C2W2X8-F1
#
_entry.id   AF-A0A7C2W2X8-F1
#
_cell.length_a   1.000
_cell.length_b   1.000
_cell.length_c   1.000
_cell.angle_alpha   90.00
_cell.angle_beta   90.00
_cell.angle_gamma   90.00
#
_symmetry.space_group_name_H-M   'P 1'
#
loop_
_entity.id
_entity.type
_entity.pdbx_description
1 polymer ?
#
loop_
_entity_poly.entity_id
_entity_poly.type
_entity_poly.pdbx_seq_one_letter_code
_entity_poly.pdbx_strand_id
1 'polypeptide(L)'
;MRAEGSGSGGWGLPCDLVGYPGGQGRRDRAGPEQGRIIRRRRAGLRGGYRVQDRTLIRRQETVDKELGRLLGTRFNCECGRQHELPVREFVYEAGAIEALGPLIERCTGGVRRVAVVADTRTQAVGGAAVGDMLADAGYDVESILIADVHDKSPKCDDETFQTLRRAIGSRKPHLVVAVGSGVVNDLSKWVSFDLGLPYMVVATAASMNGYSAANVAPTVEGVKTLIEARPPLAVLARPTLIAAAPAEMTAAGFGDTIAKFFSRADWVTNTLLLDEYYCPFCACLIERFEHLFLTRPADIAEGKAEAIDGLFEALFWAGVAMTLVGTSAPASGGEHLLSHTLDMVADTRGWGHDLHGRQVGLGTLLAAALYDRLLSIERPTVAEPPAQIDRPWWANERIADAVAAQYQAKQPVYRLAAERIRDGRFWESLRGCIGPIVIAPGRIRQWLTDVGGAARAADVGRTPDEFRQAILHAHEMRKRFSIIDFAWLVGILPGAVDEIVEQWFV
;
A
#
# COMPACT_ATOMS: atom_id res chain seq x y z
N MET A 1 41.68 5.69 32.99
CA MET A 1 40.68 4.88 33.71
C MET A 1 39.52 5.76 34.13
N ARG A 2 38.51 5.91 33.27
CA ARG A 2 37.14 6.29 33.63
C ARG A 2 36.24 5.70 32.55
N ALA A 3 35.39 4.76 32.95
CA ALA A 3 34.30 4.22 32.14
C ALA A 3 33.12 4.12 33.11
N GLU A 4 32.11 4.97 32.92
CA GLU A 4 30.81 4.84 33.58
C GLU A 4 29.72 5.16 32.57
N GLY A 5 29.01 4.09 32.20
CA GLY A 5 27.54 4.02 32.17
C GLY A 5 26.77 4.95 31.26
N SER A 6 26.56 4.54 30.00
CA SER A 6 25.49 5.06 29.15
C SER A 6 24.14 4.43 29.56
N GLY A 7 23.29 5.19 30.23
CA GLY A 7 21.89 4.85 30.45
C GLY A 7 21.05 5.17 29.20
N SER A 8 20.60 4.16 28.48
CA SER A 8 19.61 4.26 27.41
C SER A 8 18.19 4.26 28.01
N GLY A 9 17.75 5.43 28.48
CA GLY A 9 16.35 5.70 28.80
C GLY A 9 15.74 6.59 27.74
N GLY A 10 14.99 6.00 26.80
CA GLY A 10 14.24 6.74 25.78
C GLY A 10 13.19 5.85 25.14
N TRP A 11 12.00 5.79 25.74
CA TRP A 11 10.83 5.18 25.12
C TRP A 11 9.84 6.29 24.78
N GLY A 12 9.71 6.62 23.49
CA GLY A 12 8.74 7.58 22.99
C GLY A 12 8.28 7.23 21.58
N LEU A 13 7.09 6.64 21.46
CA LEU A 13 6.27 6.43 20.25
C LEU A 13 4.80 6.40 20.76
N PRO A 14 3.75 7.04 20.17
CA PRO A 14 3.54 7.59 18.82
C PRO A 14 3.38 9.15 18.73
N CYS A 15 3.24 9.69 17.49
CA CYS A 15 3.43 11.07 16.91
C CYS A 15 3.54 12.40 17.78
N ASP A 16 3.75 12.42 19.10
CA ASP A 16 3.73 13.63 19.98
C ASP A 16 4.88 14.67 19.81
N LEU A 17 5.45 14.80 18.61
CA LEU A 17 6.40 15.87 18.27
C LEU A 17 6.04 16.70 17.04
N VAL A 18 4.86 16.52 16.43
CA VAL A 18 4.33 17.53 15.48
C VAL A 18 3.56 18.58 16.25
N GLY A 19 4.29 19.35 17.07
CA GLY A 19 3.83 20.65 17.51
C GLY A 19 3.64 21.53 16.28
N TYR A 20 2.39 21.85 15.96
CA TYR A 20 2.06 23.06 15.21
C TYR A 20 1.76 24.18 16.23
N PRO A 21 2.75 24.88 16.80
CA PRO A 21 2.48 26.16 17.41
C PRO A 21 2.40 27.19 16.28
N GLY A 22 1.22 27.80 16.10
CA GLY A 22 1.14 29.09 15.46
C GLY A 22 2.10 30.05 16.16
N GLY A 23 3.21 30.37 15.49
CA GLY A 23 4.20 31.31 16.01
C GLY A 23 3.64 32.72 16.06
N GLN A 24 3.29 33.19 17.26
CA GLN A 24 3.26 34.62 17.54
C GLN A 24 4.69 35.14 17.69
N GLY A 25 5.07 36.02 16.75
CA GLY A 25 5.91 37.18 17.02
C GLY A 25 7.43 36.98 17.07
N ARG A 26 8.11 37.40 16.01
CA ARG A 26 8.99 38.58 16.04
C ARG A 26 9.26 39.09 14.63
N ARG A 27 9.14 40.40 14.49
CA ARG A 27 9.45 41.17 13.29
C ARG A 27 10.95 41.08 13.03
N ASP A 28 11.35 40.81 11.79
CA ASP A 28 12.52 41.43 11.20
C ASP A 28 12.33 41.59 9.69
N ARG A 29 12.69 42.78 9.21
CA ARG A 29 12.58 43.23 7.83
C ARG A 29 13.84 42.79 7.06
N ALA A 30 13.69 42.22 5.87
CA ALA A 30 14.61 42.42 4.75
C ALA A 30 14.06 41.87 3.42
N GLY A 31 13.97 42.74 2.40
CA GLY A 31 14.46 42.54 1.03
C GLY A 31 13.81 41.50 0.08
N PRO A 32 13.42 41.87 -1.16
CA PRO A 32 12.73 40.98 -2.08
C PRO A 32 13.68 40.23 -3.02
N GLU A 33 13.41 38.96 -3.29
CA GLU A 33 13.89 38.28 -4.50
C GLU A 33 12.72 37.66 -5.30
N GLN A 34 12.70 38.04 -6.58
CA GLN A 34 11.87 37.52 -7.66
C GLN A 34 12.33 36.07 -7.97
N GLY A 35 11.55 35.07 -8.38
CA GLY A 35 10.16 34.92 -8.76
C GLY A 35 10.04 33.59 -9.53
N ARG A 36 8.93 32.85 -9.37
CA ARG A 36 8.34 31.97 -10.39
C ARG A 36 6.89 31.69 -9.98
N ILE A 37 5.98 32.41 -10.61
CA ILE A 37 4.53 32.33 -10.40
C ILE A 37 3.99 31.26 -11.34
N ILE A 38 3.45 30.17 -10.80
CA ILE A 38 2.62 29.22 -11.57
C ILE A 38 1.25 29.88 -11.78
N ARG A 39 0.96 30.28 -13.03
CA ARG A 39 -0.36 30.81 -13.44
C ARG A 39 -1.28 29.64 -13.81
N ARG A 40 -2.33 29.38 -13.02
CA ARG A 40 -3.52 28.65 -13.48
C ARG A 40 -4.46 29.64 -14.21
N ARG A 41 -4.72 29.43 -15.51
CA ARG A 41 -5.85 30.06 -16.21
C ARG A 41 -7.11 29.24 -15.89
N ARG A 42 -8.11 29.88 -15.27
CA ARG A 42 -9.47 29.34 -15.15
C ARG A 42 -10.17 29.47 -16.50
N ALA A 43 -10.47 28.35 -17.16
CA ALA A 43 -11.58 28.29 -18.11
C ALA A 43 -12.83 27.89 -17.31
N GLY A 44 -13.85 28.74 -17.32
CA GLY A 44 -15.08 28.54 -16.57
C GLY A 44 -15.98 27.53 -17.26
N LEU A 45 -16.45 26.54 -16.49
CA LEU A 45 -17.71 25.85 -16.75
C LEU A 45 -18.61 26.10 -15.55
N ARG A 46 -19.72 26.80 -15.80
CA ARG A 46 -20.79 27.06 -14.85
C ARG A 46 -21.69 25.82 -14.81
N GLY A 47 -21.74 25.16 -13.65
CA GLY A 47 -22.71 24.12 -13.31
C GLY A 47 -22.64 23.90 -11.81
N GLY A 48 -23.68 24.30 -11.08
CA GLY A 48 -23.62 24.51 -9.64
C GLY A 48 -23.52 23.22 -8.83
N TYR A 49 -22.51 23.13 -7.97
CA TYR A 49 -22.55 22.35 -6.74
C TYR A 49 -22.11 23.27 -5.58
N ARG A 50 -22.96 23.36 -4.56
CA ARG A 50 -22.76 24.23 -3.39
C ARG A 50 -21.68 23.64 -2.50
N VAL A 51 -20.53 24.34 -2.47
CA VAL A 51 -19.61 24.56 -1.34
C VAL A 51 -19.51 23.41 -0.32
N GLN A 52 -18.57 22.50 -0.54
CA GLN A 52 -17.89 21.82 0.57
C GLN A 52 -16.69 22.69 1.03
N ASP A 53 -16.42 22.63 2.32
CA ASP A 53 -15.66 23.57 3.14
C ASP A 53 -14.38 24.15 2.49
N ARG A 54 -14.36 25.47 2.26
CA ARG A 54 -13.22 26.19 1.65
C ARG A 54 -11.93 26.06 2.47
N THR A 55 -12.02 25.70 3.76
CA THR A 55 -10.84 25.50 4.61
C THR A 55 -10.16 24.15 4.34
N LEU A 56 -10.92 23.08 4.15
CA LEU A 56 -10.40 21.74 3.83
C LEU A 56 -9.72 21.73 2.46
N ILE A 57 -10.35 22.33 1.45
CA ILE A 57 -9.76 22.45 0.10
C ILE A 57 -8.43 23.20 0.13
N ARG A 58 -8.35 24.30 0.89
CA ARG A 58 -7.10 25.07 1.04
C ARG A 58 -6.02 24.30 1.78
N ARG A 59 -6.40 23.53 2.80
CA ARG A 59 -5.48 22.67 3.55
C ARG A 59 -4.90 21.60 2.63
N GLN A 60 -5.73 20.98 1.81
CA GLN A 60 -5.29 19.97 0.84
C GLN A 60 -4.35 20.56 -0.22
N GLU A 61 -4.72 21.68 -0.83
CA GLU A 61 -3.85 22.37 -1.80
C GLU A 61 -2.47 22.74 -1.21
N THR A 62 -2.40 22.98 0.10
CA THR A 62 -1.13 23.22 0.80
C THR A 62 -0.34 21.93 0.99
N VAL A 63 -0.97 20.85 1.46
CA VAL A 63 -0.33 19.54 1.61
C VAL A 63 0.24 19.05 0.28
N ASP A 64 -0.53 19.15 -0.81
CA ASP A 64 -0.10 18.73 -2.14
C ASP A 64 1.09 19.54 -2.65
N LYS A 65 1.10 20.86 -2.40
CA LYS A 65 2.22 21.73 -2.78
C LYS A 65 3.47 21.45 -1.96
N GLU A 66 3.33 21.12 -0.68
CA GLU A 66 4.46 20.80 0.19
C GLU A 66 5.07 19.46 -0.18
N LEU A 67 4.25 18.42 -0.25
CA LEU A 67 4.71 17.07 -0.57
C LEU A 67 5.14 16.94 -2.03
N GLY A 68 4.45 17.62 -2.95
CA GLY A 68 4.82 17.65 -4.37
C GLY A 68 6.22 18.21 -4.64
N ARG A 69 6.76 19.06 -3.76
CA ARG A 69 8.15 19.56 -3.85
C ARG A 69 9.20 18.49 -3.53
N LEU A 70 8.80 17.39 -2.88
CA LEU A 70 9.70 16.29 -2.54
C LEU A 70 9.93 15.36 -3.74
N LEU A 71 9.02 15.35 -4.71
CA LEU A 71 9.11 14.50 -5.91
C LEU A 71 10.38 14.81 -6.70
N GLY A 72 11.13 13.76 -7.06
CA GLY A 72 12.38 13.86 -7.80
C GLY A 72 13.54 14.49 -7.02
N THR A 73 13.43 14.58 -5.69
CA THR A 73 14.44 15.23 -4.84
C THR A 73 15.05 14.29 -3.82
N ARG A 74 16.19 14.74 -3.26
CA ARG A 74 16.74 14.23 -2.01
C ARG A 74 16.48 15.24 -0.91
N PHE A 75 16.06 14.78 0.26
CA PHE A 75 15.80 15.66 1.41
C PHE A 75 16.20 15.01 2.72
N ASN A 76 16.60 15.84 3.68
CA ASN A 76 16.89 15.38 5.04
C ASN A 76 15.57 15.26 5.80
N CYS A 77 15.34 14.10 6.41
CA CYS A 77 14.12 13.81 7.14
C CYS A 77 14.34 13.92 8.64
N GLU A 78 13.26 14.23 9.36
CA GLU A 78 13.25 14.27 10.84
C GLU A 78 13.62 12.93 11.50
N CYS A 79 13.57 11.82 10.77
CA CYS A 79 14.04 10.51 11.24
C CYS A 79 15.58 10.41 11.29
N GLY A 80 16.32 11.46 10.90
CA GLY A 80 17.77 11.50 10.87
C GLY A 80 18.42 10.91 9.62
N ARG A 81 17.63 10.41 8.65
CA ARG A 81 18.13 9.91 7.35
C ARG A 81 17.91 10.92 6.23
N GLN A 82 18.73 10.82 5.19
CA GLN A 82 18.44 11.44 3.90
C GLN A 82 17.60 10.48 3.06
N HIS A 83 16.43 10.94 2.65
CA HIS A 83 15.52 10.22 1.77
C HIS A 83 15.72 10.68 0.32
N GLU A 84 15.56 9.75 -0.61
CA GLU A 84 15.49 10.02 -2.06
C GLU A 84 14.12 9.55 -2.55
N LEU A 85 13.40 10.43 -3.25
CA LEU A 85 12.14 10.09 -3.90
C LEU A 85 12.32 10.09 -5.42
N PRO A 86 12.50 8.92 -6.05
CA PRO A 86 12.80 8.86 -7.48
C PRO A 86 11.59 9.19 -8.37
N VAL A 87 10.36 9.07 -7.85
CA VAL A 87 9.14 9.53 -8.53
C VAL A 87 9.24 11.04 -8.71
N ARG A 88 9.29 11.50 -9.95
CA ARG A 88 9.58 12.90 -10.28
C ARG A 88 8.33 13.76 -10.39
N GLU A 89 7.22 13.16 -10.82
CA GLU A 89 6.00 13.88 -11.15
C GLU A 89 4.77 13.07 -10.71
N PHE A 90 3.79 13.77 -10.14
CA PHE A 90 2.46 13.25 -9.84
C PHE A 90 1.44 14.20 -10.45
N VAL A 91 0.75 13.75 -11.49
CA VAL A 91 -0.21 14.57 -12.24
C VAL A 91 -1.61 14.00 -12.05
N TYR A 92 -2.38 14.63 -11.17
CA TYR A 92 -3.78 14.29 -10.94
C TYR A 92 -4.70 15.43 -11.35
N GLU A 93 -5.08 15.45 -12.62
CA GLU A 93 -5.92 16.50 -13.21
C GLU A 93 -6.60 16.05 -14.51
N ALA A 94 -7.57 16.83 -15.00
CA ALA A 94 -8.31 16.50 -16.22
C ALA A 94 -7.39 16.28 -17.45
N GLY A 95 -6.33 17.08 -17.55
CA GLY A 95 -5.34 17.04 -18.63
C GLY A 95 -4.19 16.04 -18.45
N ALA A 96 -4.31 15.06 -17.53
CA ALA A 96 -3.20 14.18 -17.19
C ALA A 96 -2.68 13.36 -18.38
N ILE A 97 -3.55 12.87 -19.27
CA ILE A 97 -3.12 12.10 -20.45
C ILE A 97 -2.36 13.00 -21.43
N GLU A 98 -2.84 14.22 -21.64
CA GLU A 98 -2.22 15.22 -22.52
C GLU A 98 -0.86 15.70 -21.98
N ALA A 99 -0.68 15.65 -20.66
CA ALA A 99 0.60 15.97 -20.02
C ALA A 99 1.68 14.90 -20.25
N LEU A 100 1.32 13.68 -20.68
CA LEU A 100 2.24 12.55 -20.79
C LEU A 100 3.36 12.81 -21.81
N GLY A 101 3.05 13.27 -23.03
CA GLY A 101 4.06 13.57 -24.04
C GLY A 101 5.13 14.57 -23.55
N PRO A 102 4.74 15.75 -23.02
CA PRO A 102 5.67 16.68 -22.40
C PRO A 102 6.43 16.11 -21.18
N LEU A 103 5.84 15.18 -20.42
CA LEU A 103 6.49 14.54 -19.28
C LEU A 103 7.56 13.56 -19.70
N ILE A 104 7.32 12.77 -20.75
CA ILE A 104 8.31 11.85 -21.31
C ILE A 104 9.57 12.63 -21.69
N GLU A 105 9.42 13.74 -22.42
CA GLU A 105 10.54 14.60 -22.81
C GLU A 105 11.34 15.08 -21.59
N ARG A 106 10.66 15.64 -20.57
CA ARG A 106 11.30 16.17 -19.35
C ARG A 106 12.00 15.11 -18.51
N CYS A 107 11.39 13.92 -18.36
CA CYS A 107 11.90 12.90 -17.45
C CYS A 107 12.95 11.98 -18.09
N THR A 108 12.95 11.84 -19.42
CA THR A 108 13.81 10.87 -20.12
C THR A 108 14.86 11.51 -21.02
N GLY A 109 14.78 12.82 -21.30
CA GLY A 109 15.76 13.51 -22.15
C GLY A 109 15.60 13.16 -23.64
N GLY A 110 14.37 12.93 -24.09
CA GLY A 110 14.04 12.82 -25.51
C GLY A 110 13.85 11.39 -26.04
N VAL A 111 13.46 10.42 -25.20
CA VAL A 111 13.02 9.09 -25.69
C VAL A 111 11.91 9.26 -26.73
N ARG A 112 12.00 8.51 -27.83
CA ARG A 112 10.98 8.50 -28.90
C ARG A 112 10.23 7.19 -29.06
N ARG A 113 10.84 6.05 -28.71
CA ARG A 113 10.19 4.73 -28.81
C ARG A 113 9.59 4.32 -27.46
N VAL A 114 8.28 4.15 -27.43
CA VAL A 114 7.50 3.93 -26.20
C VAL A 114 6.66 2.67 -26.37
N ALA A 115 6.69 1.77 -25.38
CA ALA A 115 5.74 0.69 -25.28
C ALA A 115 4.57 1.10 -24.39
N VAL A 116 3.35 1.10 -24.92
CA VAL A 116 2.13 1.32 -24.14
C VAL A 116 1.55 -0.04 -23.77
N VAL A 117 1.49 -0.34 -22.47
CA VAL A 117 1.07 -1.64 -21.94
C VAL A 117 -0.28 -1.50 -21.27
N ALA A 118 -1.26 -2.29 -21.70
CA ALA A 118 -2.62 -2.32 -21.16
C ALA A 118 -3.17 -3.76 -21.19
N ASP A 119 -4.22 -4.03 -20.42
CA ASP A 119 -5.03 -5.25 -20.59
C ASP A 119 -6.26 -4.97 -21.47
N THR A 120 -7.07 -5.98 -21.78
CA THR A 120 -8.27 -5.82 -22.62
C THR A 120 -9.22 -4.71 -22.12
N ARG A 121 -9.41 -4.56 -20.81
CA ARG A 121 -10.29 -3.52 -20.24
C ARG A 121 -9.62 -2.16 -20.27
N THR A 122 -8.37 -2.07 -19.82
CA THR A 122 -7.66 -0.81 -19.70
C THR A 122 -7.26 -0.24 -21.05
N GLN A 123 -7.10 -1.09 -22.07
CA GLN A 123 -6.96 -0.67 -23.47
C GLN A 123 -8.18 0.12 -23.94
N ALA A 124 -9.39 -0.33 -23.60
CA ALA A 124 -10.64 0.31 -24.00
C ALA A 124 -10.90 1.63 -23.26
N VAL A 125 -10.54 1.74 -21.98
CA VAL A 125 -10.83 2.94 -21.18
C VAL A 125 -9.73 4.01 -21.23
N GLY A 126 -8.51 3.66 -21.65
CA GLY A 126 -7.41 4.63 -21.71
C GLY A 126 -6.23 4.25 -22.60
N GLY A 127 -5.92 2.96 -22.78
CA GLY A 127 -4.72 2.53 -23.50
C GLY A 127 -4.69 2.98 -24.96
N ALA A 128 -5.83 2.87 -25.67
CA ALA A 128 -5.94 3.36 -27.05
C ALA A 128 -5.72 4.88 -27.12
N ALA A 129 -6.42 5.65 -26.27
CA ALA A 129 -6.30 7.11 -26.25
C ALA A 129 -4.88 7.60 -25.90
N VAL A 130 -4.19 6.90 -25.00
CA VAL A 130 -2.78 7.17 -24.67
C VAL A 130 -1.88 6.86 -25.87
N GLY A 131 -2.09 5.72 -26.53
CA GLY A 131 -1.33 5.33 -27.72
C GLY A 131 -1.47 6.33 -28.86
N ASP A 132 -2.71 6.70 -29.20
CA ASP A 132 -3.03 7.65 -30.26
C ASP A 132 -2.43 9.04 -29.97
N MET A 133 -2.60 9.54 -28.73
CA MET A 133 -2.04 10.83 -28.32
C MET A 133 -0.50 10.87 -28.42
N LEU A 134 0.18 9.79 -28.04
CA LEU A 134 1.63 9.69 -28.19
C LEU A 134 2.04 9.61 -29.67
N ALA A 135 1.33 8.85 -30.49
CA ALA A 135 1.59 8.77 -31.93
C ALA A 135 1.42 10.14 -32.61
N ASP A 136 0.34 10.87 -32.29
CA ASP A 136 0.08 12.23 -32.76
C ASP A 136 1.16 13.23 -32.32
N ALA A 137 1.74 13.02 -31.14
CA ALA A 137 2.88 13.78 -30.63
C ALA A 137 4.24 13.37 -31.25
N GLY A 138 4.24 12.43 -32.21
CA GLY A 138 5.43 12.01 -32.96
C GLY A 138 6.30 10.99 -32.25
N TYR A 139 5.74 10.19 -31.33
CA TYR A 139 6.42 9.03 -30.73
C TYR A 139 6.25 7.78 -31.60
N ASP A 140 7.26 6.91 -31.60
CA ASP A 140 7.19 5.55 -32.15
C ASP A 140 6.55 4.64 -31.10
N VAL A 141 5.24 4.38 -31.25
CA VAL A 141 4.42 3.72 -30.23
C VAL A 141 4.21 2.24 -30.56
N GLU A 142 4.60 1.39 -29.62
CA GLU A 142 4.33 -0.05 -29.63
C GLU A 142 3.21 -0.36 -28.63
N SER A 143 2.02 -0.66 -29.12
CA SER A 143 0.90 -1.07 -28.26
C SER A 143 1.02 -2.55 -27.91
N ILE A 144 1.09 -2.87 -26.62
CA ILE A 144 1.24 -4.23 -26.10
C ILE A 144 0.05 -4.54 -25.20
N LEU A 145 -0.74 -5.53 -25.62
CA LEU A 145 -1.90 -6.01 -24.88
C LEU A 145 -1.51 -7.21 -24.01
N ILE A 146 -1.79 -7.14 -22.71
CA ILE A 146 -1.80 -8.28 -21.81
C ILE A 146 -3.15 -8.98 -22.01
N ALA A 147 -3.14 -10.05 -22.79
CA ALA A 147 -4.35 -10.78 -23.14
C ALA A 147 -4.88 -11.61 -21.96
N ASP A 148 -6.19 -11.86 -21.98
CA ASP A 148 -6.81 -12.85 -21.09
C ASP A 148 -6.36 -14.25 -21.47
N VAL A 149 -6.26 -15.11 -20.45
CA VAL A 149 -5.92 -16.51 -20.61
C VAL A 149 -7.09 -17.34 -20.09
N HIS A 150 -7.68 -18.16 -20.96
CA HIS A 150 -8.85 -18.99 -20.63
C HIS A 150 -10.01 -18.19 -20.01
N ASP A 151 -10.35 -17.05 -20.62
CA ASP A 151 -11.41 -16.12 -20.18
C ASP A 151 -11.20 -15.53 -18.77
N LYS A 152 -9.98 -15.62 -18.23
CA LYS A 152 -9.59 -15.00 -16.97
C LYS A 152 -8.71 -13.79 -17.22
N SER A 153 -8.94 -12.74 -16.43
CA SER A 153 -8.07 -11.56 -16.41
C SER A 153 -6.65 -11.95 -16.02
N PRO A 154 -5.63 -11.21 -16.50
CA PRO A 154 -4.24 -11.50 -16.15
C PRO A 154 -4.00 -11.41 -14.65
N LYS A 155 -3.00 -12.16 -14.19
CA LYS A 155 -2.47 -12.09 -12.83
C LYS A 155 -1.05 -11.53 -12.87
N CYS A 156 -0.60 -10.95 -11.75
CA CYS A 156 0.79 -10.61 -11.59
C CYS A 156 1.57 -11.87 -11.17
N ASP A 157 1.90 -12.71 -12.14
CA ASP A 157 2.62 -13.97 -11.95
C ASP A 157 3.82 -14.13 -12.89
N ASP A 158 4.63 -15.17 -12.67
CA ASP A 158 5.82 -15.44 -13.46
C ASP A 158 5.51 -15.81 -14.93
N GLU A 159 4.39 -16.48 -15.21
CA GLU A 159 3.99 -16.80 -16.58
C GLU A 159 3.65 -15.54 -17.39
N THR A 160 2.80 -14.67 -16.83
CA THR A 160 2.40 -13.41 -17.47
C THR A 160 3.60 -12.48 -17.59
N PHE A 161 4.48 -12.45 -16.57
CA PHE A 161 5.76 -11.74 -16.61
C PHE A 161 6.62 -12.20 -17.80
N GLN A 162 6.85 -13.51 -17.99
CA GLN A 162 7.69 -13.99 -19.09
C GLN A 162 7.08 -13.68 -20.46
N THR A 163 5.75 -13.70 -20.58
CA THR A 163 5.06 -13.34 -21.82
C THR A 163 5.22 -11.85 -22.12
N LEU A 164 4.95 -10.98 -21.14
CA LEU A 164 5.10 -9.53 -21.30
C LEU A 164 6.56 -9.12 -21.53
N ARG A 165 7.51 -9.75 -20.82
CA ARG A 165 8.95 -9.53 -20.98
C ARG A 165 9.42 -9.85 -22.39
N ARG A 166 9.00 -10.97 -22.98
CA ARG A 166 9.31 -11.31 -24.37
C ARG A 166 8.70 -10.30 -25.35
N ALA A 167 7.44 -9.91 -25.13
CA ALA A 167 6.77 -8.93 -25.97
C ALA A 167 7.50 -7.59 -25.96
N ILE A 168 7.77 -7.00 -24.78
CA ILE A 168 8.49 -5.73 -24.63
C ILE A 168 9.92 -5.85 -25.18
N GLY A 169 10.66 -6.89 -24.78
CA GLY A 169 12.06 -7.08 -25.20
C GLY A 169 12.24 -7.21 -26.72
N SER A 170 11.28 -7.84 -27.42
CA SER A 170 11.33 -7.97 -28.88
C SER A 170 11.16 -6.66 -29.63
N ARG A 171 10.41 -5.70 -29.06
CA ARG A 171 10.16 -4.37 -29.64
C ARG A 171 11.24 -3.33 -29.31
N LYS A 172 12.05 -3.60 -28.27
CA LYS A 172 13.15 -2.74 -27.82
C LYS A 172 12.71 -1.28 -27.59
N PRO A 173 11.66 -1.01 -26.81
CA PRO A 173 11.30 0.36 -26.45
C PRO A 173 12.37 0.97 -25.54
N HIS A 174 12.38 2.30 -25.44
CA HIS A 174 13.25 3.01 -24.49
C HIS A 174 12.49 3.48 -23.24
N LEU A 175 11.16 3.35 -23.24
CA LEU A 175 10.27 3.67 -22.11
C LEU A 175 9.06 2.73 -22.15
N VAL A 176 8.62 2.28 -20.97
CA VAL A 176 7.33 1.59 -20.79
C VAL A 176 6.32 2.56 -20.17
N VAL A 177 5.11 2.63 -20.75
CA VAL A 177 3.97 3.36 -20.17
C VAL A 177 2.88 2.34 -19.85
N ALA A 178 2.66 2.09 -18.57
CA ALA A 178 1.55 1.26 -18.12
C ALA A 178 0.26 2.08 -18.14
N VAL A 179 -0.81 1.57 -18.73
CA VAL A 179 -2.15 2.16 -18.66
C VAL A 179 -3.06 1.14 -18.00
N GLY A 180 -3.30 1.32 -16.71
CA GLY A 180 -4.05 0.33 -15.94
C GLY A 180 -4.00 0.55 -14.44
N SER A 181 -4.28 -0.52 -13.70
CA SER A 181 -4.33 -0.53 -12.23
C SER A 181 -3.40 -1.63 -11.69
N GLY A 182 -3.73 -2.23 -10.54
CA GLY A 182 -3.00 -3.31 -9.85
C GLY A 182 -2.05 -4.13 -10.71
N VAL A 183 -2.61 -5.08 -11.46
CA VAL A 183 -1.87 -6.08 -12.22
C VAL A 183 -1.05 -5.47 -13.36
N VAL A 184 -1.63 -4.58 -14.16
CA VAL A 184 -0.95 -3.96 -15.30
C VAL A 184 0.23 -3.10 -14.84
N ASN A 185 0.04 -2.30 -13.77
CA ASN A 185 1.10 -1.51 -13.15
C ASN A 185 2.23 -2.41 -12.64
N ASP A 186 1.89 -3.44 -11.87
CA ASP A 186 2.88 -4.30 -11.22
C ASP A 186 3.68 -5.14 -12.22
N LEU A 187 3.03 -5.71 -13.25
CA LEU A 187 3.71 -6.40 -14.34
C LEU A 187 4.61 -5.45 -15.14
N SER A 188 4.15 -4.24 -15.48
CA SER A 188 4.95 -3.27 -16.23
C SER A 188 6.14 -2.76 -15.43
N LYS A 189 5.95 -2.51 -14.13
CA LYS A 189 7.01 -2.15 -13.17
C LYS A 189 8.04 -3.28 -13.06
N TRP A 190 7.60 -4.53 -12.93
CA TRP A 190 8.49 -5.68 -12.81
C TRP A 190 9.28 -5.93 -14.10
N VAL A 191 8.62 -5.95 -15.26
CA VAL A 191 9.28 -6.17 -16.55
C VAL A 191 10.21 -5.02 -16.92
N SER A 192 9.80 -3.77 -16.71
CA SER A 192 10.68 -2.61 -16.98
C SER A 192 11.92 -2.63 -16.10
N PHE A 193 11.79 -3.02 -14.83
CA PHE A 193 12.93 -3.21 -13.95
C PHE A 193 13.89 -4.28 -14.45
N ASP A 194 13.38 -5.46 -14.83
CA ASP A 194 14.19 -6.56 -15.37
C ASP A 194 14.92 -6.18 -16.67
N LEU A 195 14.26 -5.42 -17.55
CA LEU A 195 14.83 -4.96 -18.81
C LEU A 195 15.70 -3.69 -18.67
N GLY A 196 15.84 -3.14 -17.45
CA GLY A 196 16.59 -1.91 -17.20
C GLY A 196 15.98 -0.66 -17.81
N LEU A 197 14.68 -0.67 -18.13
CA LEU A 197 13.95 0.43 -18.75
C LEU A 197 13.33 1.35 -17.70
N PRO A 198 13.25 2.67 -17.96
CA PRO A 198 12.35 3.52 -17.20
C PRO A 198 10.90 3.15 -17.48
N TYR A 199 10.00 3.46 -16.55
CA TYR A 199 8.57 3.39 -16.78
C TYR A 199 7.80 4.57 -16.18
N MET A 200 6.60 4.78 -16.72
CA MET A 200 5.58 5.69 -16.21
C MET A 200 4.25 4.93 -16.11
N VAL A 201 3.32 5.44 -15.32
CA VAL A 201 1.98 4.85 -15.18
C VAL A 201 0.89 5.90 -15.36
N VAL A 202 -0.09 5.57 -16.20
CA VAL A 202 -1.40 6.22 -16.29
C VAL A 202 -2.38 5.36 -15.51
N ALA A 203 -2.65 5.75 -14.27
CA ALA A 203 -3.54 5.03 -13.38
C ALA A 203 -5.00 5.14 -13.84
N THR A 204 -5.74 4.04 -13.70
CA THR A 204 -7.12 3.91 -14.19
C THR A 204 -8.14 3.62 -13.09
N ALA A 205 -7.70 3.36 -11.85
CA ALA A 205 -8.58 3.11 -10.71
C ALA A 205 -7.90 3.42 -9.36
N ALA A 206 -8.67 3.77 -8.33
CA ALA A 206 -8.18 3.91 -6.96
C ALA A 206 -8.20 2.55 -6.24
N SER A 207 -7.36 1.60 -6.67
CA SER A 207 -7.49 0.19 -6.26
C SER A 207 -6.42 -0.34 -5.30
N MET A 208 -5.22 0.22 -5.29
CA MET A 208 -4.08 -0.24 -4.47
C MET A 208 -2.98 0.84 -4.39
N ASN A 209 -2.07 0.70 -3.42
CA ASN A 209 -0.99 1.66 -3.13
C ASN A 209 0.32 1.46 -3.95
N GLY A 210 0.39 0.44 -4.80
CA GLY A 210 1.56 0.04 -5.60
C GLY A 210 1.94 0.95 -6.77
N TYR A 211 1.17 2.01 -7.07
CA TYR A 211 1.45 2.94 -8.19
C TYR A 211 2.80 3.65 -8.08
N SER A 212 3.19 4.06 -6.87
CA SER A 212 4.42 4.82 -6.60
C SER A 212 5.48 4.00 -5.84
N ALA A 213 5.20 2.72 -5.62
CA ALA A 213 6.03 1.81 -4.83
C ALA A 213 7.21 1.25 -5.64
N ALA A 214 8.37 1.13 -4.98
CA ALA A 214 9.59 0.51 -5.52
C ALA A 214 9.65 -1.01 -5.29
N ASN A 215 8.50 -1.68 -5.17
CA ASN A 215 8.40 -3.12 -5.00
C ASN A 215 7.18 -3.67 -5.73
N VAL A 216 7.16 -4.98 -5.97
CA VAL A 216 6.05 -5.72 -6.57
C VAL A 216 5.79 -6.94 -5.70
N ALA A 217 4.53 -7.35 -5.53
CA ALA A 217 4.15 -8.55 -4.80
C ALA A 217 3.56 -9.65 -5.73
N PRO A 218 4.31 -10.16 -6.72
CA PRO A 218 3.80 -11.17 -7.64
C PRO A 218 3.66 -12.55 -6.98
N THR A 219 2.91 -13.42 -7.65
CA THR A 219 2.97 -14.86 -7.40
C THR A 219 4.08 -15.46 -8.26
N VAL A 220 5.12 -16.02 -7.64
CA VAL A 220 6.21 -16.70 -8.37
C VAL A 220 6.19 -18.15 -7.96
N GLU A 221 5.99 -19.04 -8.94
CA GLU A 221 5.89 -20.49 -8.69
C GLU A 221 4.84 -20.83 -7.61
N GLY A 222 3.73 -20.08 -7.57
CA GLY A 222 2.66 -20.24 -6.58
C GLY A 222 2.89 -19.56 -5.22
N VAL A 223 4.02 -18.88 -5.03
CA VAL A 223 4.35 -18.20 -3.77
C VAL A 223 4.26 -16.68 -3.92
N LYS A 224 3.47 -16.02 -3.06
CA LYS A 224 3.41 -14.55 -2.98
C LYS A 224 4.73 -14.00 -2.45
N THR A 225 5.53 -13.46 -3.36
CA THR A 225 6.89 -13.01 -3.09
C THR A 225 6.96 -11.49 -3.20
N LEU A 226 7.75 -10.84 -2.33
CA LEU A 226 8.04 -9.41 -2.48
C LEU A 226 9.34 -9.27 -3.28
N ILE A 227 9.27 -8.60 -4.43
CA ILE A 227 10.41 -8.36 -5.32
C ILE A 227 10.70 -6.86 -5.33
N GLU A 228 11.99 -6.51 -5.19
CA GLU A 228 12.46 -5.13 -5.37
C GLU A 228 12.30 -4.72 -6.85
N ALA A 229 11.83 -3.50 -7.07
CA ALA A 229 11.69 -2.92 -8.40
C ALA A 229 12.10 -1.44 -8.38
N ARG A 230 11.87 -0.72 -9.48
CA ARG A 230 11.98 0.74 -9.50
C ARG A 230 10.59 1.36 -9.34
N PRO A 231 10.46 2.52 -8.67
CA PRO A 231 9.25 3.31 -8.72
C PRO A 231 9.12 3.99 -10.11
N PRO A 232 7.93 4.46 -10.51
CA PRO A 232 7.78 5.09 -11.83
C PRO A 232 8.49 6.44 -11.87
N LEU A 233 8.88 6.89 -13.06
CA LEU A 233 9.32 8.28 -13.24
C LEU A 233 8.18 9.26 -12.96
N ALA A 234 6.95 8.90 -13.35
CA ALA A 234 5.77 9.71 -13.16
C ALA A 234 4.52 8.84 -12.98
N VAL A 235 3.62 9.30 -12.12
CA VAL A 235 2.25 8.77 -11.98
C VAL A 235 1.28 9.82 -12.51
N LEU A 236 0.46 9.44 -13.49
CA LEU A 236 -0.55 10.29 -14.09
C LEU A 236 -1.91 9.67 -13.85
N ALA A 237 -2.90 10.50 -13.53
CA ALA A 237 -4.27 10.05 -13.32
C ALA A 237 -5.25 11.14 -13.74
N ARG A 238 -6.29 10.75 -14.47
CA ARG A 238 -7.41 11.64 -14.80
C ARG A 238 -8.53 11.38 -13.80
N PRO A 239 -8.98 12.36 -12.99
CA PRO A 239 -9.99 12.15 -11.96
C PRO A 239 -11.27 11.49 -12.47
N THR A 240 -11.75 11.89 -13.65
CA THR A 240 -12.96 11.28 -14.25
C THR A 240 -12.76 9.82 -14.65
N LEU A 241 -11.53 9.40 -14.97
CA LEU A 241 -11.22 8.01 -15.28
C LEU A 241 -11.13 7.19 -13.98
N ILE A 242 -10.46 7.73 -12.95
CA ILE A 242 -10.38 7.09 -11.62
C ILE A 242 -11.77 6.89 -11.02
N ALA A 243 -12.63 7.92 -11.08
CA ALA A 243 -14.00 7.87 -10.55
C ALA A 243 -14.95 6.97 -11.36
N ALA A 244 -14.64 6.73 -12.65
CA ALA A 244 -15.44 5.84 -13.51
C ALA A 244 -15.04 4.36 -13.39
N ALA A 245 -13.98 4.03 -12.65
CA ALA A 245 -13.61 2.66 -12.39
C ALA A 245 -14.75 1.91 -11.66
N PRO A 246 -14.84 0.57 -11.80
CA PRO A 246 -15.81 -0.23 -11.05
C PRO A 246 -15.75 0.09 -9.55
N ALA A 247 -16.90 0.35 -8.93
CA ALA A 247 -16.97 0.78 -7.52
C ALA A 247 -16.27 -0.19 -6.56
N GLU A 248 -16.32 -1.48 -6.87
CA GLU A 248 -15.63 -2.53 -6.13
C GLU A 248 -14.10 -2.34 -6.09
N MET A 249 -13.49 -1.82 -7.16
CA MET A 249 -12.05 -1.52 -7.17
C MET A 249 -11.73 -0.34 -6.26
N THR A 250 -12.58 0.69 -6.22
CA THR A 250 -12.43 1.83 -5.30
C THR A 250 -12.61 1.38 -3.85
N ALA A 251 -13.59 0.52 -3.58
CA ALA A 251 -13.77 -0.09 -2.26
C ALA A 251 -12.58 -0.97 -1.86
N ALA A 252 -11.97 -1.70 -2.80
CA ALA A 252 -10.73 -2.42 -2.57
C ALA A 252 -9.60 -1.46 -2.16
N GLY A 253 -9.40 -0.36 -2.89
CA GLY A 253 -8.38 0.63 -2.53
C GLY A 253 -8.62 1.30 -1.17
N PHE A 254 -9.88 1.47 -0.77
CA PHE A 254 -10.21 1.88 0.60
C PHE A 254 -9.76 0.83 1.62
N GLY A 255 -10.05 -0.46 1.40
CA GLY A 255 -9.59 -1.57 2.25
C GLY A 255 -8.06 -1.62 2.39
N ASP A 256 -7.33 -1.43 1.30
CA ASP A 256 -5.87 -1.33 1.29
C ASP A 256 -5.34 -0.07 2.03
N THR A 257 -6.10 1.03 1.98
CA THR A 257 -5.71 2.28 2.63
C THR A 257 -5.86 2.21 4.16
N ILE A 258 -6.93 1.60 4.67
CA ILE A 258 -7.18 1.55 6.13
C ILE A 258 -6.28 0.54 6.87
N ALA A 259 -5.62 -0.36 6.13
CA ALA A 259 -4.61 -1.29 6.67
C ALA A 259 -3.49 -0.59 7.48
N LYS A 260 -3.17 0.65 7.11
CA LYS A 260 -2.02 1.40 7.62
C LYS A 260 -2.02 1.62 9.12
N PHE A 261 -3.19 1.73 9.76
CA PHE A 261 -3.27 1.80 11.22
C PHE A 261 -2.59 0.59 11.87
N PHE A 262 -2.77 -0.59 11.27
CA PHE A 262 -2.26 -1.85 11.77
C PHE A 262 -0.86 -2.16 11.25
N SER A 263 -0.54 -1.86 9.99
CA SER A 263 0.83 -1.99 9.49
C SER A 263 1.80 -1.09 10.27
N ARG A 264 1.35 0.11 10.66
CA ARG A 264 2.10 1.02 11.53
C ARG A 264 2.25 0.47 12.94
N ALA A 265 1.19 -0.11 13.53
CA ALA A 265 1.27 -0.74 14.84
C ALA A 265 2.26 -1.93 14.84
N ASP A 266 2.27 -2.73 13.77
CA ASP A 266 3.26 -3.78 13.55
C ASP A 266 4.66 -3.22 13.39
N TRP A 267 4.82 -2.10 12.67
CA TRP A 267 6.11 -1.46 12.51
C TRP A 267 6.66 -0.92 13.83
N VAL A 268 5.82 -0.24 14.63
CA VAL A 268 6.16 0.19 16.00
C VAL A 268 6.55 -1.01 16.87
N THR A 269 5.78 -2.10 16.79
CA THR A 269 6.08 -3.34 17.51
C THR A 269 7.47 -3.86 17.17
N ASN A 270 7.80 -3.95 15.88
CA ASN A 270 9.10 -4.39 15.42
C ASN A 270 10.23 -3.41 15.76
N THR A 271 9.97 -2.10 15.82
CA THR A 271 10.96 -1.14 16.32
C THR A 271 11.28 -1.37 17.79
N LEU A 272 10.26 -1.57 18.63
CA LEU A 272 10.46 -1.84 20.06
C LEU A 272 11.12 -3.20 20.32
N LEU A 273 10.80 -4.20 19.49
CA LEU A 273 11.25 -5.58 19.64
C LEU A 273 12.63 -5.84 19.02
N LEU A 274 12.83 -5.37 17.79
CA LEU A 274 13.95 -5.72 16.90
C LEU A 274 14.88 -4.56 16.58
N ASP A 275 14.59 -3.36 17.11
CA ASP A 275 15.29 -2.12 16.73
C ASP A 275 15.21 -1.86 15.21
N GLU A 276 14.10 -2.27 14.59
CA GLU A 276 13.82 -1.96 13.18
C GLU A 276 13.76 -0.45 12.98
N TYR A 277 14.41 0.03 11.90
CA TYR A 277 14.35 1.44 11.51
C TYR A 277 12.91 1.92 11.38
N TYR A 278 12.61 3.04 12.03
CA TYR A 278 11.32 3.72 12.01
C TYR A 278 11.47 5.14 11.46
N CYS A 279 10.55 5.55 10.57
CA CYS A 279 10.50 6.91 10.06
C CYS A 279 9.15 7.56 10.41
N PRO A 280 9.11 8.48 11.40
CA PRO A 280 7.87 9.15 11.80
C PRO A 280 7.16 9.86 10.63
N PHE A 281 7.93 10.57 9.81
CA PHE A 281 7.41 11.22 8.60
C PHE A 281 6.67 10.24 7.68
N CYS A 282 7.26 9.08 7.37
CA CYS A 282 6.64 8.08 6.49
C CYS A 282 5.47 7.38 7.17
N ALA A 283 5.57 7.11 8.48
CA ALA A 283 4.54 6.44 9.26
C ALA A 283 3.27 7.29 9.44
N CYS A 284 3.42 8.61 9.66
CA CYS A 284 2.29 9.54 9.83
C CYS A 284 1.93 10.24 8.46
N LEU A 285 2.49 9.83 7.31
CA LEU A 285 2.31 10.53 6.02
C LEU A 285 0.84 10.51 5.55
N ILE A 286 0.18 9.35 5.70
CA ILE A 286 -1.18 9.16 5.20
C ILE A 286 -2.23 9.85 6.08
N GLU A 287 -1.92 10.08 7.36
CA GLU A 287 -2.79 10.83 8.29
C GLU A 287 -3.21 12.21 7.74
N ARG A 288 -2.34 12.81 6.91
CA ARG A 288 -2.61 14.10 6.25
C ARG A 288 -3.82 14.05 5.32
N PHE A 289 -4.13 12.88 4.77
CA PHE A 289 -5.20 12.65 3.80
C PHE A 289 -6.44 11.97 4.41
N GLU A 290 -6.33 11.39 5.61
CA GLU A 290 -7.39 10.60 6.27
C GLU A 290 -8.75 11.29 6.31
N HIS A 291 -8.76 12.59 6.64
CA HIS A 291 -9.99 13.38 6.74
C HIS A 291 -10.78 13.45 5.42
N LEU A 292 -10.12 13.24 4.27
CA LEU A 292 -10.76 13.28 2.95
C LEU A 292 -11.56 12.02 2.62
N PHE A 293 -11.21 10.86 3.20
CA PHE A 293 -11.84 9.59 2.87
C PHE A 293 -12.47 8.87 4.08
N LEU A 294 -11.88 8.94 5.28
CA LEU A 294 -12.41 8.26 6.48
C LEU A 294 -13.71 8.85 7.04
N THR A 295 -13.98 10.12 6.73
CA THR A 295 -15.22 10.80 7.13
C THR A 295 -16.32 10.69 6.08
N ARG A 296 -16.01 10.09 4.92
CA ARG A 296 -16.86 10.05 3.73
C ARG A 296 -17.00 8.65 3.07
N PRO A 297 -16.99 7.50 3.77
CA PRO A 297 -17.14 6.19 3.10
C PRO A 297 -18.38 6.06 2.20
N ALA A 298 -19.53 6.58 2.63
CA ALA A 298 -20.75 6.57 1.81
C ALA A 298 -20.61 7.41 0.53
N ASP A 299 -19.89 8.53 0.58
CA ASP A 299 -19.60 9.32 -0.62
C ASP A 299 -18.72 8.55 -1.62
N ILE A 300 -17.79 7.73 -1.12
CA ILE A 300 -16.95 6.86 -1.95
C ILE A 300 -17.82 5.79 -2.61
N ALA A 301 -18.71 5.14 -1.85
CA ALA A 301 -19.67 4.15 -2.39
C ALA A 301 -20.59 4.77 -3.47
N GLU A 302 -20.99 6.03 -3.29
CA GLU A 302 -21.81 6.79 -4.25
C GLU A 302 -20.99 7.34 -5.44
N GLY A 303 -19.68 7.12 -5.50
CA GLY A 303 -18.85 7.57 -6.61
C GLY A 303 -18.54 9.07 -6.63
N LYS A 304 -18.62 9.77 -5.50
CA LYS A 304 -18.37 11.22 -5.45
C LYS A 304 -16.89 11.52 -5.64
N ALA A 305 -16.60 12.34 -6.64
CA ALA A 305 -15.25 12.67 -7.09
C ALA A 305 -14.33 13.12 -5.95
N GLU A 306 -14.77 14.05 -5.09
CA GLU A 306 -13.90 14.61 -4.05
C GLU A 306 -13.46 13.57 -2.99
N ALA A 307 -14.28 12.56 -2.73
CA ALA A 307 -13.94 11.49 -1.79
C ALA A 307 -12.99 10.46 -2.42
N ILE A 308 -13.20 10.16 -3.70
CA ILE A 308 -12.31 9.30 -4.50
C ILE A 308 -10.94 9.96 -4.71
N ASP A 309 -10.92 11.28 -4.93
CA ASP A 309 -9.69 12.06 -5.10
C ASP A 309 -8.79 11.92 -3.87
N GLY A 310 -9.35 12.15 -2.68
CA GLY A 310 -8.61 12.00 -1.42
C GLY A 310 -8.13 10.57 -1.16
N LEU A 311 -8.93 9.57 -1.53
CA LEU A 311 -8.53 8.16 -1.45
C LEU A 311 -7.34 7.86 -2.39
N PHE A 312 -7.42 8.32 -3.64
CA PHE A 312 -6.36 8.08 -4.63
C PHE A 312 -5.04 8.74 -4.23
N GLU A 313 -5.09 9.97 -3.71
CA GLU A 313 -3.90 10.64 -3.16
C GLU A 313 -3.32 9.88 -1.95
N ALA A 314 -4.16 9.38 -1.05
CA ALA A 314 -3.72 8.57 0.09
C ALA A 314 -3.05 7.25 -0.34
N LEU A 315 -3.50 6.63 -1.44
CA LEU A 315 -2.87 5.46 -2.05
C LEU A 315 -1.52 5.82 -2.68
N PHE A 316 -1.45 6.92 -3.42
CA PHE A 316 -0.20 7.40 -4.01
C PHE A 316 0.86 7.69 -2.94
N TRP A 317 0.51 8.41 -1.87
CA TRP A 317 1.48 8.73 -0.83
C TRP A 317 1.88 7.53 0.04
N ALA A 318 1.05 6.49 0.10
CA ALA A 318 1.42 5.23 0.72
C ALA A 318 2.52 4.48 -0.03
N GLY A 319 2.41 4.40 -1.36
CA GLY A 319 3.48 3.84 -2.18
C GLY A 319 4.77 4.65 -2.08
N VAL A 320 4.67 5.97 -1.95
CA VAL A 320 5.82 6.85 -1.68
C VAL A 320 6.46 6.51 -0.33
N ALA A 321 5.67 6.36 0.74
CA ALA A 321 6.19 5.99 2.06
C ALA A 321 6.99 4.67 2.00
N MET A 322 6.47 3.65 1.30
CA MET A 322 7.20 2.38 1.10
C MET A 322 8.52 2.59 0.34
N THR A 323 8.50 3.38 -0.74
CA THR A 323 9.68 3.71 -1.54
C THR A 323 10.76 4.44 -0.72
N LEU A 324 10.35 5.41 0.11
CA LEU A 324 11.28 6.19 0.93
C LEU A 324 11.97 5.36 2.02
N VAL A 325 11.25 4.39 2.58
CA VAL A 325 11.74 3.52 3.66
C VAL A 325 12.51 2.31 3.10
N GLY A 326 12.21 1.89 1.88
CA GLY A 326 12.84 0.72 1.23
C GLY A 326 12.26 -0.62 1.68
N THR A 327 11.08 -0.61 2.30
CA THR A 327 10.33 -1.80 2.72
C THR A 327 8.83 -1.50 2.67
N SER A 328 7.99 -2.54 2.63
CA SER A 328 6.54 -2.39 2.70
C SER A 328 6.03 -2.08 4.11
N ALA A 329 6.91 -2.01 5.12
CA ALA A 329 6.54 -1.76 6.52
C ALA A 329 5.54 -0.63 6.79
N PRO A 330 5.62 0.54 6.11
CA PRO A 330 4.67 1.63 6.33
C PRO A 330 3.21 1.32 5.94
N ALA A 331 2.99 0.30 5.10
CA ALA A 331 1.69 0.00 4.53
C ALA A 331 1.35 -1.50 4.48
N SER A 332 2.19 -2.37 5.05
CA SER A 332 1.99 -3.82 5.06
C SER A 332 2.51 -4.49 6.34
N GLY A 333 1.59 -5.14 7.06
CA GLY A 333 1.75 -5.93 8.28
C GLY A 333 0.84 -7.16 8.25
N GLY A 334 0.35 -7.61 9.41
CA GLY A 334 -0.47 -8.81 9.60
C GLY A 334 -1.70 -8.87 8.71
N GLU A 335 -2.34 -7.73 8.45
CA GLU A 335 -3.50 -7.64 7.56
C GLU A 335 -3.21 -8.10 6.13
N HIS A 336 -1.99 -7.83 5.63
CA HIS A 336 -1.56 -8.29 4.31
C HIS A 336 -1.19 -9.78 4.30
N LEU A 337 -0.69 -10.34 5.41
CA LEU A 337 -0.36 -11.77 5.48
C LEU A 337 -1.60 -12.64 5.25
N LEU A 338 -2.77 -12.22 5.74
CA LEU A 338 -4.03 -12.92 5.45
C LEU A 338 -4.36 -12.90 3.95
N SER A 339 -4.29 -11.72 3.30
CA SER A 339 -4.51 -11.60 1.86
C SER A 339 -3.57 -12.50 1.06
N HIS A 340 -2.27 -12.48 1.38
CA HIS A 340 -1.29 -13.30 0.66
C HIS A 340 -1.48 -14.80 0.90
N THR A 341 -1.93 -15.18 2.09
CA THR A 341 -2.27 -16.56 2.40
C THR A 341 -3.47 -17.01 1.56
N LEU A 342 -4.52 -16.19 1.47
CA LEU A 342 -5.69 -16.44 0.62
C LEU A 342 -5.32 -16.57 -0.87
N ASP A 343 -4.46 -15.69 -1.38
CA ASP A 343 -3.98 -15.76 -2.77
C ASP A 343 -3.23 -17.08 -3.05
N MET A 344 -2.35 -17.50 -2.16
CA MET A 344 -1.55 -18.72 -2.35
C MET A 344 -2.41 -19.98 -2.29
N VAL A 345 -3.36 -20.06 -1.35
CA VAL A 345 -4.26 -21.22 -1.29
C VAL A 345 -5.31 -21.21 -2.39
N ALA A 346 -5.65 -20.04 -2.94
CA ALA A 346 -6.55 -19.96 -4.09
C ALA A 346 -5.95 -20.68 -5.31
N ASP A 347 -4.65 -20.52 -5.55
CA ASP A 347 -3.96 -21.22 -6.62
C ASP A 347 -3.89 -22.74 -6.39
N THR A 348 -3.61 -23.20 -5.16
CA THR A 348 -3.52 -24.64 -4.89
C THR A 348 -4.88 -25.35 -4.85
N ARG A 349 -5.95 -24.64 -4.49
CA ARG A 349 -7.31 -25.18 -4.37
C ARG A 349 -8.21 -24.90 -5.58
N GLY A 350 -7.69 -24.20 -6.59
CA GLY A 350 -8.44 -23.84 -7.80
C GLY A 350 -9.53 -22.80 -7.55
N TRP A 351 -9.40 -21.99 -6.50
CA TRP A 351 -10.35 -20.93 -6.19
C TRP A 351 -10.15 -19.72 -7.11
N GLY A 352 -11.21 -18.91 -7.26
CA GLY A 352 -11.10 -17.59 -7.85
C GLY A 352 -10.23 -16.67 -7.00
N HIS A 353 -9.42 -15.83 -7.66
CA HIS A 353 -8.71 -14.72 -7.04
C HIS A 353 -9.68 -13.55 -6.83
N ASP A 354 -9.43 -12.76 -5.79
CA ASP A 354 -10.17 -11.55 -5.48
C ASP A 354 -9.26 -10.32 -5.63
N LEU A 355 -9.80 -9.11 -5.56
CA LEU A 355 -9.01 -7.90 -5.51
C LEU A 355 -8.23 -7.85 -4.20
N HIS A 356 -6.93 -7.57 -4.30
CA HIS A 356 -6.03 -7.49 -3.15
C HIS A 356 -6.60 -6.64 -2.00
N GLY A 357 -7.07 -5.43 -2.30
CA GLY A 357 -7.60 -4.51 -1.29
C GLY A 357 -8.87 -5.00 -0.58
N ARG A 358 -9.67 -5.87 -1.21
CA ARG A 358 -10.84 -6.50 -0.55
C ARG A 358 -10.40 -7.50 0.50
N GLN A 359 -9.42 -8.35 0.16
CA GLN A 359 -8.82 -9.28 1.12
C GLN A 359 -8.06 -8.54 2.24
N VAL A 360 -7.30 -7.48 1.90
CA VAL A 360 -6.60 -6.65 2.89
C VAL A 360 -7.59 -5.93 3.82
N GLY A 361 -8.75 -5.50 3.32
CA GLY A 361 -9.83 -4.99 4.16
C GLY A 361 -10.29 -6.00 5.22
N LEU A 362 -10.50 -7.26 4.85
CA LEU A 362 -10.80 -8.33 5.80
C LEU A 362 -9.63 -8.62 6.75
N GLY A 363 -8.40 -8.59 6.24
CA GLY A 363 -7.18 -8.68 7.05
C GLY A 363 -7.06 -7.55 8.07
N THR A 364 -7.51 -6.35 7.70
CA THR A 364 -7.53 -5.17 8.58
C THR A 364 -8.54 -5.38 9.71
N LEU A 365 -9.72 -5.95 9.40
CA LEU A 365 -10.69 -6.33 10.42
C LEU A 365 -10.15 -7.41 11.37
N LEU A 366 -9.40 -8.40 10.83
CA LEU A 366 -8.72 -9.41 11.65
C LEU A 366 -7.68 -8.75 12.57
N ALA A 367 -6.80 -7.91 12.02
CA ALA A 367 -5.78 -7.21 12.79
C ALA A 367 -6.42 -6.38 13.91
N ALA A 368 -7.51 -5.66 13.62
CA ALA A 368 -8.28 -4.93 14.61
C ALA A 368 -8.79 -5.82 15.75
N ALA A 369 -9.36 -6.97 15.43
CA ALA A 369 -9.86 -7.93 16.43
C ALA A 369 -8.72 -8.54 17.27
N LEU A 370 -7.57 -8.84 16.65
CA LEU A 370 -6.40 -9.36 17.35
C LEU A 370 -5.77 -8.30 18.27
N TYR A 371 -5.63 -7.06 17.81
CA TYR A 371 -5.11 -5.96 18.63
C TYR A 371 -6.05 -5.60 19.79
N ASP A 372 -7.37 -5.60 19.58
CA ASP A 372 -8.35 -5.36 20.63
C ASP A 372 -8.20 -6.39 21.78
N ARG A 373 -8.09 -7.68 21.43
CA ARG A 373 -7.80 -8.75 22.39
C ARG A 373 -6.41 -8.61 23.02
N LEU A 374 -5.38 -8.30 22.24
CA LEU A 374 -4.02 -8.12 22.75
C LEU A 374 -3.94 -6.99 23.77
N LEU A 375 -4.58 -5.85 23.49
CA LEU A 375 -4.62 -4.69 24.39
C LEU A 375 -5.40 -4.94 25.67
N SER A 376 -6.34 -5.89 25.67
CA SER A 376 -7.08 -6.30 26.88
C SER A 376 -6.24 -7.12 27.87
N ILE A 377 -5.10 -7.69 27.42
CA ILE A 377 -4.22 -8.49 28.27
C ILE A 377 -3.39 -7.57 29.16
N GLU A 378 -3.66 -7.55 30.46
CA GLU A 378 -2.86 -6.81 31.44
C GLU A 378 -1.52 -7.49 31.74
N ARG A 379 -1.51 -8.82 31.81
CA ARG A 379 -0.33 -9.62 32.13
C ARG A 379 -0.22 -10.78 31.13
N PRO A 380 0.66 -10.66 30.12
CA PRO A 380 0.79 -11.68 29.10
C PRO A 380 1.48 -12.92 29.65
N THR A 381 1.01 -14.09 29.23
CA THR A 381 1.76 -15.34 29.34
C THR A 381 2.26 -15.72 27.97
N VAL A 382 3.49 -16.23 27.89
CA VAL A 382 4.05 -16.72 26.63
C VAL A 382 3.52 -18.12 26.35
N ALA A 383 2.83 -18.27 25.22
CA ALA A 383 2.51 -19.54 24.61
C ALA A 383 3.60 -19.96 23.61
N GLU A 384 3.65 -21.25 23.28
CA GLU A 384 4.57 -21.80 22.27
C GLU A 384 3.83 -21.95 20.94
N PRO A 385 4.20 -21.18 19.90
CA PRO A 385 3.69 -21.40 18.54
C PRO A 385 4.14 -22.78 18.01
N PRO A 386 3.49 -23.29 16.94
CA PRO A 386 3.89 -24.54 16.30
C PRO A 386 5.39 -24.58 15.97
N ALA A 387 6.06 -25.70 16.28
CA ALA A 387 7.48 -25.84 15.99
C ALA A 387 7.78 -25.96 14.46
N GLN A 388 6.78 -26.35 13.68
CA GLN A 388 6.83 -26.56 12.25
C GLN A 388 5.53 -26.08 11.61
N ILE A 389 5.59 -25.81 10.30
CA ILE A 389 4.42 -25.43 9.52
C ILE A 389 3.50 -26.64 9.25
N ASP A 390 2.22 -26.40 9.00
CA ASP A 390 1.30 -27.43 8.49
C ASP A 390 1.50 -27.64 6.97
N ARG A 391 2.50 -28.46 6.62
CA ARG A 391 2.82 -28.77 5.22
C ARG A 391 1.61 -29.34 4.44
N PRO A 392 0.82 -30.29 4.97
CA PRO A 392 -0.38 -30.78 4.30
C PRO A 392 -1.38 -29.68 3.91
N TRP A 393 -1.57 -28.67 4.76
CA TRP A 393 -2.54 -27.60 4.49
C TRP A 393 -2.21 -26.75 3.27
N TRP A 394 -0.91 -26.51 3.04
CA TRP A 394 -0.41 -25.78 1.86
C TRP A 394 -0.60 -26.55 0.55
N ALA A 395 -0.84 -27.87 0.62
CA ALA A 395 -1.22 -28.75 -0.50
C ALA A 395 -0.27 -28.74 -1.73
N ASN A 396 0.91 -28.14 -1.61
CA ASN A 396 1.92 -28.04 -2.65
C ASN A 396 3.31 -27.97 -2.01
N GLU A 397 4.19 -28.93 -2.35
CA GLU A 397 5.51 -29.05 -1.72
C GLU A 397 6.41 -27.83 -1.93
N ARG A 398 6.37 -27.20 -3.10
CA ARG A 398 7.20 -26.00 -3.36
C ARG A 398 6.76 -24.82 -2.51
N ILE A 399 5.44 -24.63 -2.40
CA ILE A 399 4.87 -23.62 -1.52
C ILE A 399 5.24 -23.94 -0.06
N ALA A 400 5.06 -25.19 0.37
CA ALA A 400 5.41 -25.62 1.72
C ALA A 400 6.90 -25.41 2.03
N ASP A 401 7.81 -25.68 1.08
CA ASP A 401 9.25 -25.42 1.24
C ASP A 401 9.55 -23.93 1.39
N ALA A 402 8.96 -23.08 0.55
CA ALA A 402 9.13 -21.64 0.62
C ALA A 402 8.59 -21.05 1.94
N VAL A 403 7.41 -21.50 2.38
CA VAL A 403 6.80 -21.11 3.65
C VAL A 403 7.65 -21.60 4.82
N ALA A 404 8.11 -22.86 4.80
CA ALA A 404 8.97 -23.42 5.84
C ALA A 404 10.27 -22.63 6.00
N ALA A 405 10.90 -22.21 4.88
CA ALA A 405 12.10 -21.38 4.92
C ALA A 405 11.84 -20.01 5.58
N GLN A 406 10.71 -19.36 5.27
CA GLN A 406 10.32 -18.10 5.90
C GLN A 406 10.00 -18.27 7.38
N TYR A 407 9.27 -19.34 7.75
CA TYR A 407 8.94 -19.63 9.14
C TYR A 407 10.17 -19.94 9.97
N GLN A 408 11.10 -20.73 9.44
CA GLN A 408 12.37 -21.03 10.10
C GLN A 408 13.21 -19.77 10.34
N ALA A 409 13.22 -18.84 9.37
CA ALA A 409 13.89 -17.54 9.52
C ALA A 409 13.23 -16.63 10.58
N LYS A 410 11.95 -16.86 10.92
CA LYS A 410 11.19 -16.14 11.96
C LYS A 410 11.45 -16.68 13.37
N GLN A 411 11.86 -17.94 13.52
CA GLN A 411 12.06 -18.59 14.83
C GLN A 411 12.94 -17.80 15.83
N PRO A 412 14.07 -17.16 15.43
CA PRO A 412 14.83 -16.31 16.35
C PRO A 412 14.03 -15.12 16.90
N VAL A 413 13.15 -14.54 16.08
CA VAL A 413 12.29 -13.41 16.47
C VAL A 413 11.24 -13.87 17.48
N TYR A 414 10.64 -15.05 17.29
CA TYR A 414 9.71 -15.65 18.27
C TYR A 414 10.36 -15.81 19.65
N ARG A 415 11.61 -16.30 19.70
CA ARG A 415 12.34 -16.45 20.97
C ARG A 415 12.61 -15.11 21.64
N LEU A 416 13.07 -14.11 20.88
CA LEU A 416 13.31 -12.77 21.40
C LEU A 416 12.02 -12.12 21.92
N ALA A 417 10.91 -12.23 21.17
CA ALA A 417 9.61 -11.73 21.60
C ALA A 417 9.15 -12.39 22.90
N ALA A 418 9.25 -13.71 23.00
CA ALA A 418 8.95 -14.45 24.22
C ALA A 418 9.78 -13.97 25.44
N GLU A 419 11.08 -13.74 25.26
CA GLU A 419 11.95 -13.18 26.32
C GLU A 419 11.48 -11.79 26.76
N ARG A 420 11.25 -10.88 25.80
CA ARG A 420 10.80 -9.51 26.08
C ARG A 420 9.44 -9.47 26.78
N ILE A 421 8.52 -10.36 26.40
CA ILE A 421 7.20 -10.48 27.05
C ILE A 421 7.36 -10.89 28.52
N ARG A 422 8.23 -11.88 28.82
CA ARG A 422 8.50 -12.32 30.19
C ARG A 422 9.14 -11.23 31.07
N ASP A 423 9.94 -10.35 30.46
CA ASP A 423 10.57 -9.23 31.16
C ASP A 423 9.59 -8.13 31.62
N GLY A 424 8.34 -8.15 31.15
CA GLY A 424 7.22 -7.31 31.58
C GLY A 424 7.28 -5.83 31.14
N ARG A 425 8.45 -5.18 31.20
CA ARG A 425 8.62 -3.75 30.81
C ARG A 425 8.26 -3.47 29.36
N PHE A 426 8.55 -4.43 28.48
CA PHE A 426 8.21 -4.33 27.06
C PHE A 426 6.69 -4.27 26.85
N TRP A 427 5.92 -5.03 27.63
CA TRP A 427 4.48 -5.15 27.43
C TRP A 427 3.74 -3.82 27.69
N GLU A 428 4.06 -3.15 28.79
CA GLU A 428 3.46 -1.87 29.14
C GLU A 428 3.80 -0.79 28.11
N SER A 429 5.08 -0.71 27.70
CA SER A 429 5.52 0.22 26.67
C SER A 429 4.84 -0.05 25.33
N LEU A 430 4.79 -1.32 24.90
CA LEU A 430 4.11 -1.72 23.68
C LEU A 430 2.65 -1.27 23.67
N ARG A 431 1.88 -1.60 24.72
CA ARG A 431 0.48 -1.22 24.84
C ARG A 431 0.28 0.30 24.76
N GLY A 432 1.14 1.06 25.45
CA GLY A 432 1.11 2.52 25.40
C GLY A 432 1.39 3.10 24.01
N CYS A 433 2.27 2.46 23.23
CA CYS A 433 2.63 2.92 21.89
C CYS A 433 1.58 2.55 20.82
N ILE A 434 1.01 1.34 20.87
CA ILE A 434 0.10 0.85 19.83
C ILE A 434 -1.36 1.25 20.07
N GLY A 435 -1.79 1.38 21.33
CA GLY A 435 -3.17 1.71 21.69
C GLY A 435 -3.73 2.96 21.03
N PRO A 436 -2.99 4.08 20.95
CA PRO A 436 -3.44 5.30 20.26
C PRO A 436 -3.50 5.19 18.73
N ILE A 437 -2.91 4.16 18.13
CA ILE A 437 -2.79 4.00 16.67
C ILE A 437 -3.92 3.13 16.12
N VAL A 438 -4.23 2.04 16.82
CA VAL A 438 -5.15 1.01 16.32
C VAL A 438 -6.62 1.45 16.44
N ILE A 439 -7.42 0.98 15.50
CA ILE A 439 -8.85 1.29 15.42
C ILE A 439 -9.68 0.08 15.86
N ALA A 440 -10.76 0.32 16.59
CA ALA A 440 -11.64 -0.75 17.06
C ALA A 440 -12.27 -1.54 15.88
N PRO A 441 -12.42 -2.88 15.99
CA PRO A 441 -12.91 -3.72 14.90
C PRO A 441 -14.32 -3.34 14.41
N GLY A 442 -15.21 -2.89 15.30
CA GLY A 442 -16.54 -2.41 14.93
C GLY A 442 -16.51 -1.22 13.98
N ARG A 443 -15.55 -0.30 14.15
CA ARG A 443 -15.38 0.85 13.26
C ARG A 443 -14.80 0.46 11.90
N ILE A 444 -13.85 -0.49 11.88
CA ILE A 444 -13.32 -1.05 10.63
C ILE A 444 -14.44 -1.74 9.83
N ARG A 445 -15.25 -2.59 10.47
CA ARG A 445 -16.39 -3.25 9.82
C ARG A 445 -17.39 -2.24 9.26
N GLN A 446 -17.70 -1.19 10.04
CA GLN A 446 -18.58 -0.11 9.59
C GLN A 446 -18.02 0.56 8.33
N TRP A 447 -16.76 1.01 8.35
CA TRP A 447 -16.15 1.66 7.20
C TRP A 447 -16.13 0.78 5.94
N LEU A 448 -15.79 -0.50 6.08
CA LEU A 448 -15.81 -1.47 4.98
C LEU A 448 -17.23 -1.65 4.42
N THR A 449 -18.24 -1.71 5.29
CA THR A 449 -19.64 -1.84 4.86
C THR A 449 -20.11 -0.56 4.16
N ASP A 450 -19.84 0.60 4.74
CA ASP A 450 -20.31 1.89 4.23
C ASP A 450 -19.68 2.25 2.86
N VAL A 451 -18.46 1.76 2.57
CA VAL A 451 -17.80 1.94 1.26
C VAL A 451 -18.24 0.89 0.22
N GLY A 452 -19.05 -0.10 0.61
CA GLY A 452 -19.40 -1.24 -0.25
C GLY A 452 -18.25 -2.23 -0.47
N GLY A 453 -17.30 -2.29 0.47
CA GLY A 453 -16.19 -3.24 0.46
C GLY A 453 -16.55 -4.60 1.08
N ALA A 454 -15.59 -5.52 1.06
CA ALA A 454 -15.73 -6.81 1.73
C ALA A 454 -15.65 -6.64 3.26
N ALA A 455 -16.65 -7.17 3.97
CA ALA A 455 -16.74 -7.16 5.43
C ALA A 455 -17.03 -8.55 6.02
N ARG A 456 -17.24 -9.57 5.19
CA ARG A 456 -17.45 -10.98 5.54
C ARG A 456 -16.61 -11.91 4.68
N ALA A 457 -16.37 -13.14 5.15
CA ALA A 457 -15.69 -14.16 4.35
C ALA A 457 -16.42 -14.48 3.03
N ALA A 458 -17.76 -14.51 3.09
CA ALA A 458 -18.60 -14.77 1.91
C ALA A 458 -18.47 -13.71 0.82
N ASP A 459 -18.12 -12.47 1.18
CA ASP A 459 -17.95 -11.39 0.21
C ASP A 459 -16.82 -11.70 -0.76
N VAL A 460 -15.74 -12.36 -0.29
CA VAL A 460 -14.61 -12.81 -1.11
C VAL A 460 -14.74 -14.28 -1.55
N GLY A 461 -15.98 -14.80 -1.53
CA GLY A 461 -16.30 -16.15 -1.98
C GLY A 461 -15.73 -17.27 -1.12
N ARG A 462 -15.46 -17.02 0.18
CA ARG A 462 -14.94 -18.00 1.14
C ARG A 462 -15.97 -18.36 2.20
N THR A 463 -15.95 -19.61 2.63
CA THR A 463 -16.71 -20.07 3.79
C THR A 463 -16.04 -19.62 5.10
N PRO A 464 -16.77 -19.56 6.22
CA PRO A 464 -16.18 -19.27 7.53
C PRO A 464 -15.05 -20.24 7.90
N ASP A 465 -15.16 -21.53 7.60
CA ASP A 465 -14.10 -22.50 7.87
C ASP A 465 -12.87 -22.28 7.00
N GLU A 466 -13.03 -22.05 5.68
CA GLU A 466 -11.89 -21.72 4.81
C GLU A 466 -11.14 -20.47 5.30
N PHE A 467 -11.87 -19.48 5.78
CA PHE A 467 -11.31 -18.25 6.33
C PHE A 467 -10.60 -18.49 7.68
N ARG A 468 -11.23 -19.25 8.59
CA ARG A 468 -10.63 -19.72 9.84
C ARG A 468 -9.30 -20.41 9.59
N GLN A 469 -9.27 -21.33 8.62
CA GLN A 469 -8.05 -22.05 8.25
C GLN A 469 -6.98 -21.09 7.72
N ALA A 470 -7.33 -20.11 6.87
CA ALA A 470 -6.37 -19.11 6.42
C ALA A 470 -5.77 -18.29 7.57
N ILE A 471 -6.58 -17.91 8.58
CA ILE A 471 -6.09 -17.19 9.77
C ILE A 471 -5.06 -18.01 10.54
N LEU A 472 -5.32 -19.30 10.75
CA LEU A 472 -4.44 -20.18 11.51
C LEU A 472 -3.07 -20.34 10.85
N HIS A 473 -3.00 -20.34 9.52
CA HIS A 473 -1.76 -20.60 8.79
C HIS A 473 -1.04 -19.32 8.32
N ALA A 474 -1.69 -18.15 8.39
CA ALA A 474 -1.08 -16.89 7.95
C ALA A 474 0.21 -16.54 8.69
N HIS A 475 0.37 -16.96 9.95
CA HIS A 475 1.58 -16.76 10.75
C HIS A 475 2.81 -17.52 10.21
N GLU A 476 2.60 -18.56 9.41
CA GLU A 476 3.68 -19.38 8.85
C GLU A 476 4.41 -18.63 7.71
N MET A 477 3.70 -17.73 7.03
CA MET A 477 4.25 -16.94 5.94
C MET A 477 5.12 -15.78 6.43
N ARG A 478 6.08 -15.40 5.58
CA ARG A 478 6.98 -14.23 5.67
C ARG A 478 7.74 -14.10 6.99
N LYS A 479 9.07 -13.93 6.93
CA LYS A 479 9.91 -13.82 8.14
C LYS A 479 9.62 -12.65 9.10
N ARG A 480 8.94 -11.57 8.64
CA ARG A 480 8.70 -10.38 9.46
C ARG A 480 7.60 -10.66 10.49
N PHE A 481 7.82 -10.23 11.73
CA PHE A 481 6.89 -10.45 12.84
C PHE A 481 5.73 -9.45 12.78
N SER A 482 4.52 -9.93 13.08
CA SER A 482 3.26 -9.19 12.95
C SER A 482 2.31 -9.50 14.10
N ILE A 483 1.17 -8.81 14.15
CA ILE A 483 0.09 -9.08 15.09
C ILE A 483 -0.40 -10.53 15.05
N ILE A 484 -0.37 -11.21 13.90
CA ILE A 484 -0.77 -12.62 13.81
C ILE A 484 0.23 -13.49 14.60
N ASP A 485 1.53 -13.26 14.41
CA ASP A 485 2.57 -13.94 15.16
C ASP A 485 2.47 -13.64 16.67
N PHE A 486 2.15 -12.39 16.99
CA PHE A 486 1.98 -11.96 18.36
C PHE A 486 0.79 -12.68 19.01
N ALA A 487 -0.33 -12.80 18.30
CA ALA A 487 -1.52 -13.49 18.78
C ALA A 487 -1.24 -14.97 19.09
N TRP A 488 -0.38 -15.64 18.33
CA TRP A 488 0.12 -16.98 18.66
C TRP A 488 0.96 -16.98 19.94
N LEU A 489 1.90 -16.03 20.08
CA LEU A 489 2.78 -15.95 21.25
C LEU A 489 2.08 -15.64 22.57
N VAL A 490 0.92 -14.98 22.55
CA VAL A 490 0.17 -14.66 23.76
C VAL A 490 -1.09 -15.54 23.94
N GLY A 491 -1.22 -16.59 23.14
CA GLY A 491 -2.29 -17.58 23.26
C GLY A 491 -3.67 -17.11 22.80
N ILE A 492 -3.76 -16.00 22.07
CA ILE A 492 -5.01 -15.58 21.41
C ILE A 492 -5.32 -16.55 20.25
N LEU A 493 -4.31 -16.89 19.45
CA LEU A 493 -4.41 -17.95 18.46
C LEU A 493 -3.72 -19.22 18.98
N PRO A 494 -4.31 -20.41 18.75
CA PRO A 494 -5.54 -20.66 18.00
C PRO A 494 -6.82 -20.48 18.85
N GLY A 495 -6.71 -20.25 20.16
CA GLY A 495 -7.81 -20.41 21.12
C GLY A 495 -9.06 -19.55 20.86
N ALA A 496 -8.93 -18.35 20.31
CA ALA A 496 -10.03 -17.43 20.04
C ALA A 496 -10.46 -17.39 18.56
N VAL A 497 -9.89 -18.22 17.68
CA VAL A 497 -10.14 -18.10 16.22
C VAL A 497 -11.61 -18.30 15.87
N ASP A 498 -12.29 -19.26 16.52
CA ASP A 498 -13.70 -19.57 16.26
C ASP A 498 -14.61 -18.42 16.67
N GLU A 499 -14.37 -17.81 17.83
CA GLU A 499 -15.08 -16.61 18.28
C GLU A 499 -14.85 -15.42 17.35
N ILE A 500 -13.61 -15.22 16.90
CA ILE A 500 -13.26 -14.12 15.99
C ILE A 500 -13.98 -14.29 14.65
N VAL A 501 -13.98 -15.51 14.09
CA VAL A 501 -14.66 -15.82 12.82
C VAL A 501 -16.16 -15.59 12.96
N GLU A 502 -16.80 -16.16 13.97
CA GLU A 502 -18.24 -16.02 14.19
C GLU A 502 -18.66 -14.56 14.39
N GLN A 503 -17.88 -13.80 15.17
CA GLN A 503 -18.23 -12.42 15.50
C GLN A 503 -18.05 -11.46 14.31
N TRP A 504 -16.99 -11.65 13.52
CA TRP A 504 -16.55 -10.63 12.57
C TRP A 504 -16.69 -11.02 11.10
N PHE A 505 -16.70 -12.31 10.77
CA PHE A 505 -16.57 -12.77 9.38
C PHE A 505 -17.77 -13.57 8.86
N VAL A 506 -18.80 -13.78 9.68
CA VAL A 506 -20.09 -14.39 9.33
C VAL A 506 -21.14 -13.35 8.90
#